data_AF-A0A965PZ47-F1
#
_entry.id   AF-A0A965PZ47-F1
#
_cell.length_a   1.000
_cell.length_b   1.000
_cell.length_c   1.000
_cell.angle_alpha   90.00
_cell.angle_beta   90.00
_cell.angle_gamma   90.00
#
_symmetry.space_group_name_H-M   'P 1'
#
loop_
_entity.id
_entity.type
_entity.pdbx_description
1 polymer ?
#
loop_
_entity_poly.entity_id
_entity_poly.type
_entity_poly.pdbx_seq_one_letter_code
_entity_poly.pdbx_strand_id
1 'polypeptide(L)'
;MHTPISRRTVLQAAGASMVFSGTTPLRAQDAARRFDPKPQGWRTFDVTTTVQIKAASGATRVWLPVTSLDTPWQRTVDLSYSGEGANLELVRDKATGAATLVASFAADSAQPTITLVNRVQTQNRAADWSQRKPAFAEDAADLRRWTEASELITTDGIVRKVATQIVSGARTDQEKAQRIFDWVVISTYREPKVRGCGVGDIKTMLET
;
A
#
# COMPACT_ATOMS: atom_id res chain seq x y z
N MET A 1 5.61 -40.82 37.86
CA MET A 1 6.35 -39.53 37.80
C MET A 1 7.01 -39.44 36.45
N HIS A 2 6.55 -38.55 35.58
CA HIS A 2 7.07 -38.37 34.21
C HIS A 2 7.72 -36.99 34.13
N THR A 3 9.03 -36.94 33.90
CA THR A 3 9.77 -35.70 33.69
C THR A 3 9.65 -35.32 32.21
N PRO A 4 9.14 -34.13 31.85
CA PRO A 4 9.01 -33.76 30.46
C PRO A 4 10.38 -33.36 29.89
N ILE A 5 10.72 -33.92 28.74
CA ILE A 5 11.94 -33.59 27.99
C ILE A 5 11.80 -32.17 27.43
N SER A 6 12.75 -31.30 27.78
CA SER A 6 12.81 -29.91 27.36
C SER A 6 13.78 -29.76 26.18
N ARG A 7 13.52 -28.77 25.29
CA ARG A 7 14.30 -28.46 24.08
C ARG A 7 15.82 -28.26 24.32
N ARG A 8 16.23 -27.98 25.57
CA ARG A 8 17.65 -27.89 25.96
C ARG A 8 18.36 -29.25 26.07
N THR A 9 17.64 -30.33 26.36
CA THR A 9 18.23 -31.67 26.49
C THR A 9 18.63 -32.28 25.14
N VAL A 10 18.02 -31.82 24.05
CA VAL A 10 18.33 -32.26 22.67
C VAL A 10 19.63 -31.65 22.14
N LEU A 11 20.15 -30.58 22.76
CA LEU A 11 21.32 -29.84 22.28
C LEU A 11 22.65 -30.24 22.94
N GLN A 12 22.68 -31.21 23.86
CA GLN A 12 23.90 -31.64 24.57
C GLN A 12 24.42 -33.05 24.20
N ALA A 13 23.76 -33.78 23.31
CA ALA A 13 24.20 -35.12 22.89
C ALA A 13 24.66 -35.14 21.43
N ALA A 14 25.80 -34.50 21.15
CA ALA A 14 26.52 -34.71 19.89
C ALA A 14 28.03 -34.48 20.11
N GLY A 15 28.64 -35.39 20.86
CA GLY A 15 30.09 -35.53 20.95
C GLY A 15 30.59 -36.69 20.07
N ALA A 16 31.38 -36.32 19.06
CA ALA A 16 32.46 -37.06 18.40
C ALA A 16 32.22 -38.44 17.76
N SER A 17 32.35 -38.51 16.42
CA SER A 17 33.30 -39.39 15.71
C SER A 17 33.40 -39.00 14.23
N MET A 18 34.62 -38.81 13.72
CA MET A 18 34.93 -38.44 12.34
C MET A 18 34.97 -39.67 11.43
N VAL A 19 34.37 -39.59 10.25
CA VAL A 19 34.86 -40.27 9.03
C VAL A 19 34.73 -39.28 7.87
N PHE A 20 35.87 -38.90 7.30
CA PHE A 20 35.96 -38.13 6.06
C PHE A 20 35.44 -38.99 4.91
N SER A 21 34.26 -38.63 4.38
CA SER A 21 33.89 -38.93 3.00
C SER A 21 33.62 -37.59 2.35
N GLY A 22 34.40 -37.25 1.32
CA GLY A 22 34.33 -36.00 0.59
C GLY A 22 33.02 -35.85 -0.16
N THR A 23 31.95 -35.55 0.55
CA THR A 23 30.78 -34.89 -0.01
C THR A 23 31.00 -33.42 0.24
N THR A 24 31.31 -32.64 -0.80
CA THR A 24 31.12 -31.20 -0.75
C THR A 24 29.68 -30.99 -0.28
N PRO A 25 29.44 -30.38 0.90
CA PRO A 25 28.10 -29.93 1.18
C PRO A 25 27.81 -28.93 0.06
N LEU A 26 26.89 -29.27 -0.83
CA LEU A 26 26.11 -28.28 -1.53
C LEU A 26 25.47 -27.46 -0.41
N ARG A 27 26.21 -26.43 0.06
CA ARG A 27 25.58 -25.26 0.64
C ARG A 27 24.67 -24.81 -0.48
N ALA A 28 23.40 -25.19 -0.39
CA ALA A 28 22.34 -24.39 -0.94
C ALA A 28 22.72 -22.99 -0.46
N GLN A 29 23.18 -22.16 -1.40
CA GLN A 29 23.21 -20.74 -1.14
C GLN A 29 21.74 -20.46 -0.88
N ASP A 30 21.38 -20.36 0.40
CA ASP A 30 20.30 -19.50 0.82
C ASP A 30 20.73 -18.12 0.32
N ALA A 31 20.53 -17.90 -0.98
CA ALA A 31 20.47 -16.59 -1.55
C ALA A 31 19.31 -15.99 -0.79
N ALA A 32 19.63 -15.35 0.33
CA ALA A 32 18.70 -14.59 1.14
C ALA A 32 17.87 -13.84 0.11
N ARG A 33 16.55 -14.12 0.07
CA ARG A 33 15.66 -13.55 -0.95
C ARG A 33 15.81 -12.04 -0.83
N ARG A 34 16.69 -11.48 -1.66
CA ARG A 34 17.12 -10.10 -1.55
C ARG A 34 16.11 -9.32 -2.35
N PHE A 35 15.37 -8.47 -1.67
CA PHE A 35 14.53 -7.49 -2.33
C PHE A 35 15.44 -6.50 -3.06
N ASP A 36 15.69 -6.76 -4.35
CA ASP A 36 16.56 -5.98 -5.24
C ASP A 36 15.76 -5.62 -6.52
N PRO A 37 14.78 -4.70 -6.43
CA PRO A 37 13.87 -4.40 -7.54
C PRO A 37 14.61 -3.65 -8.66
N LYS A 38 15.03 -4.38 -9.71
CA LYS A 38 15.63 -3.76 -10.90
C LYS A 38 14.56 -3.47 -11.96
N PRO A 39 14.63 -2.33 -12.67
CA PRO A 39 13.88 -2.14 -13.90
C PRO A 39 14.18 -3.30 -14.85
N GLN A 40 13.20 -4.18 -15.07
CA GLN A 40 13.31 -5.40 -15.89
C GLN A 40 12.15 -5.45 -16.89
N GLY A 41 11.95 -4.33 -17.59
CA GLY A 41 10.87 -4.16 -18.55
C GLY A 41 9.50 -3.88 -17.91
N TRP A 42 8.55 -3.52 -18.77
CA TRP A 42 7.17 -3.25 -18.40
C TRP A 42 6.37 -4.54 -18.28
N ARG A 43 5.62 -4.66 -17.19
CA ARG A 43 4.61 -5.70 -17.00
C ARG A 43 3.24 -5.09 -17.18
N THR A 44 2.37 -5.75 -17.95
CA THR A 44 0.99 -5.31 -18.19
C THR A 44 0.04 -6.04 -17.26
N PHE A 45 -0.90 -5.31 -16.68
CA PHE A 45 -1.95 -5.83 -15.82
C PHE A 45 -3.30 -5.26 -16.25
N ASP A 46 -4.32 -6.10 -16.26
CA ASP A 46 -5.71 -5.66 -16.33
C ASP A 46 -6.29 -5.65 -14.92
N VAL A 47 -6.68 -4.48 -14.44
CA VAL A 47 -7.34 -4.28 -13.14
C VAL A 47 -8.83 -4.13 -13.41
N THR A 48 -9.55 -5.24 -13.28
CA THR A 48 -11.00 -5.30 -13.46
C THR A 48 -11.72 -5.07 -12.13
N THR A 49 -12.56 -4.04 -12.10
CA THR A 49 -13.49 -3.74 -11.00
C THR A 49 -14.91 -3.95 -11.50
N THR A 50 -15.60 -4.95 -10.95
CA THR A 50 -17.02 -5.16 -11.20
C THR A 50 -17.81 -4.87 -9.93
N VAL A 51 -18.79 -3.99 -10.04
CA VAL A 51 -19.71 -3.66 -8.95
C VAL A 51 -21.12 -4.04 -9.37
N GLN A 52 -21.73 -4.92 -8.58
CA GLN A 52 -23.14 -5.27 -8.69
C GLN A 52 -23.85 -4.79 -7.42
N ILE A 53 -24.83 -3.90 -7.58
CA ILE A 53 -25.61 -3.39 -6.45
C ILE A 53 -26.76 -4.35 -6.19
N LYS A 54 -26.69 -5.04 -5.05
CA LYS A 54 -27.76 -5.95 -4.60
C LYS A 54 -28.86 -5.16 -3.92
N ALA A 55 -30.12 -5.46 -4.26
CA ALA A 55 -31.30 -4.80 -3.70
C ALA A 55 -31.23 -3.26 -3.82
N ALA A 56 -30.89 -2.76 -5.01
CA ALA A 56 -30.95 -1.33 -5.29
C ALA A 56 -32.36 -0.80 -5.03
N SER A 57 -32.45 0.35 -4.39
CA SER A 57 -33.71 1.02 -4.10
C SER A 57 -33.60 2.48 -4.54
N GLY A 58 -34.38 2.84 -5.56
CA GLY A 58 -34.32 4.17 -6.15
C GLY A 58 -33.14 4.36 -7.09
N ALA A 59 -33.01 5.59 -7.62
CA ALA A 59 -31.94 5.92 -8.55
C ALA A 59 -30.58 5.74 -7.87
N THR A 60 -29.67 5.04 -8.54
CA THR A 60 -28.39 4.62 -7.96
C THR A 60 -27.23 5.24 -8.74
N ARG A 61 -26.21 5.73 -8.03
CA ARG A 61 -24.98 6.23 -8.65
C ARG A 61 -23.76 5.55 -8.05
N VAL A 62 -22.83 5.15 -8.91
CA VAL A 62 -21.58 4.48 -8.55
C VAL A 62 -20.41 5.27 -9.12
N TRP A 63 -19.37 5.46 -8.31
CA TRP A 63 -18.13 6.14 -8.70
C TRP A 63 -17.00 5.12 -8.63
N LEU A 64 -16.39 4.80 -9.77
CA LEU A 64 -15.27 3.88 -9.85
C LEU A 64 -13.97 4.64 -10.17
N PRO A 65 -12.89 4.41 -9.39
CA PRO A 65 -11.63 5.09 -9.63
C PRO A 65 -11.02 4.65 -10.95
N VAL A 66 -10.66 5.61 -11.79
CA VAL A 66 -9.91 5.37 -13.03
C VAL A 66 -8.44 5.63 -12.73
N THR A 67 -7.58 4.67 -13.05
CA THR A 67 -6.15 4.86 -12.88
C THR A 67 -5.70 5.94 -13.86
N SER A 68 -5.19 7.06 -13.36
CA SER A 68 -4.64 8.15 -14.16
C SER A 68 -3.15 8.26 -13.86
N LEU A 69 -2.42 7.20 -14.22
CA LEU A 69 -0.98 7.06 -13.96
C LEU A 69 -0.19 7.46 -15.21
N ASP A 70 0.78 8.34 -15.04
CA ASP A 70 1.79 8.65 -16.06
C ASP A 70 3.11 9.02 -15.39
N THR A 71 3.94 8.01 -15.15
CA THR A 71 5.24 8.14 -14.48
C THR A 71 6.25 7.24 -15.19
N PRO A 72 7.57 7.44 -14.96
CA PRO A 72 8.58 6.56 -15.55
C PRO A 72 8.47 5.08 -15.17
N TRP A 73 7.70 4.71 -14.13
CA TRP A 73 7.57 3.34 -13.64
C TRP A 73 6.13 2.80 -13.61
N GLN A 74 5.13 3.62 -13.85
CA GLN A 74 3.71 3.26 -13.87
C GLN A 74 2.97 4.10 -14.90
N ARG A 75 2.21 3.47 -15.80
CA ARG A 75 1.37 4.17 -16.78
C ARG A 75 0.05 3.45 -17.00
N THR A 76 -1.01 4.20 -17.26
CA THR A 76 -2.28 3.66 -17.76
C THR A 76 -2.20 3.59 -19.28
N VAL A 77 -2.47 2.42 -19.87
CA VAL A 77 -2.33 2.21 -21.31
C VAL A 77 -3.67 2.04 -22.02
N ASP A 78 -4.69 1.58 -21.32
CA ASP A 78 -6.03 1.45 -21.86
C ASP A 78 -7.08 1.50 -20.76
N LEU A 79 -8.30 1.85 -21.14
CA LEU A 79 -9.46 2.01 -20.27
C LEU A 79 -10.70 1.49 -21.01
N SER A 80 -11.36 0.47 -20.46
CA SER A 80 -12.66 0.02 -20.99
C SER A 80 -13.67 -0.17 -19.87
N TYR A 81 -14.94 0.04 -20.19
CA TYR A 81 -16.02 -0.08 -19.21
C TYR A 81 -17.35 -0.42 -19.86
N SER A 82 -18.23 -1.05 -19.09
CA SER A 82 -19.59 -1.40 -19.49
C SER A 82 -20.55 -1.38 -18.31
N GLY A 83 -21.78 -0.94 -18.54
CA GLY A 83 -22.84 -0.93 -17.54
C GLY A 83 -24.19 -0.85 -18.24
N GLU A 84 -24.86 -1.99 -18.36
CA GLU A 84 -26.14 -2.07 -19.07
C GLU A 84 -27.20 -1.22 -18.36
N GLY A 85 -27.91 -0.40 -19.14
CA GLY A 85 -28.92 0.53 -18.61
C GLY A 85 -28.35 1.70 -17.79
N ALA A 86 -27.02 1.85 -17.71
CA ALA A 86 -26.39 2.98 -17.04
C ALA A 86 -26.13 4.15 -18.00
N ASN A 87 -26.26 5.37 -17.49
CA ASN A 87 -25.57 6.52 -18.06
C ASN A 87 -24.14 6.54 -17.48
N LEU A 88 -23.13 6.51 -18.37
CA LEU A 88 -21.73 6.42 -18.01
C LEU A 88 -21.00 7.71 -18.39
N GLU A 89 -20.30 8.31 -17.42
CA GLU A 89 -19.55 9.55 -17.60
C GLU A 89 -18.15 9.41 -17.00
N LEU A 90 -17.12 9.81 -17.76
CA LEU A 90 -15.78 9.97 -17.22
C LEU A 90 -15.60 11.40 -16.71
N VAL A 91 -15.46 11.54 -15.39
CA VAL A 91 -15.30 12.84 -14.73
C VAL A 91 -13.87 12.97 -14.22
N ARG A 92 -13.33 14.19 -14.26
CA ARG A 92 -12.05 14.53 -13.61
C ARG A 92 -12.27 15.59 -12.56
N ASP A 93 -11.71 15.36 -11.38
CA ASP A 93 -11.64 16.40 -10.35
C ASP A 93 -10.75 17.55 -10.84
N LYS A 94 -11.24 18.79 -10.72
CA LYS A 94 -10.52 19.97 -11.22
C LYS A 94 -9.27 20.28 -10.41
N ALA A 95 -9.28 19.94 -9.11
CA ALA A 95 -8.18 20.28 -8.21
C ALA A 95 -7.01 19.28 -8.28
N THR A 96 -7.30 17.99 -8.46
CA THR A 96 -6.32 16.89 -8.43
C THR A 96 -6.07 16.26 -9.80
N GLY A 97 -6.99 16.44 -10.75
CA GLY A 97 -6.99 15.71 -12.02
C GLY A 97 -7.42 14.23 -11.90
N ALA A 98 -7.78 13.77 -10.69
CA ALA A 98 -8.20 12.40 -10.43
C ALA A 98 -9.41 12.03 -11.29
N ALA A 99 -9.30 10.93 -12.03
CA ALA A 99 -10.35 10.47 -12.94
C ALA A 99 -11.26 9.45 -12.25
N THR A 100 -12.55 9.54 -12.53
CA THR A 100 -13.58 8.66 -11.99
C THR A 100 -14.60 8.34 -13.07
N LEU A 101 -14.95 7.06 -13.21
CA LEU A 101 -16.10 6.64 -13.99
C LEU A 101 -17.35 6.73 -13.11
N VAL A 102 -18.29 7.57 -13.50
CA VAL A 102 -19.59 7.73 -12.84
C VAL A 102 -20.63 6.94 -13.63
N ALA A 103 -21.28 5.98 -12.97
CA ALA A 103 -22.40 5.23 -13.53
C ALA A 103 -23.69 5.62 -12.81
N SER A 104 -24.68 6.11 -13.54
CA SER A 104 -26.01 6.43 -13.01
C SER A 104 -27.06 5.47 -13.57
N PHE A 105 -27.83 4.84 -12.69
CA PHE A 105 -28.90 3.90 -13.01
C PHE A 105 -30.25 4.47 -12.60
N ALA A 106 -31.28 4.19 -13.41
CA ALA A 106 -32.66 4.54 -13.10
C ALA A 106 -33.19 3.76 -11.88
N ALA A 107 -34.27 4.26 -11.28
CA ALA A 107 -34.83 3.73 -10.03
C ALA A 107 -35.40 2.32 -10.13
N ASP A 108 -35.78 1.90 -11.33
CA ASP A 108 -36.35 0.60 -11.69
C ASP A 108 -35.29 -0.40 -12.18
N SER A 109 -34.01 -0.03 -12.15
CA SER A 109 -32.92 -0.93 -12.52
C SER A 109 -32.83 -2.10 -11.52
N ALA A 110 -33.19 -3.29 -11.98
CA ALA A 110 -33.33 -4.47 -11.12
C ALA A 110 -32.00 -4.94 -10.50
N GLN A 111 -30.90 -4.90 -11.27
CA GLN A 111 -29.56 -5.29 -10.81
C GLN A 111 -28.48 -4.39 -11.45
N PRO A 112 -28.31 -3.16 -10.95
CA PRO A 112 -27.28 -2.24 -11.44
C PRO A 112 -25.91 -2.90 -11.41
N THR A 113 -25.30 -3.07 -12.58
CA THR A 113 -23.97 -3.70 -12.73
C THR A 113 -23.09 -2.83 -13.60
N ILE A 114 -21.89 -2.54 -13.13
CA ILE A 114 -20.86 -1.77 -13.84
C ILE A 114 -19.54 -2.53 -13.76
N THR A 115 -18.84 -2.60 -14.88
CA THR A 115 -17.49 -3.14 -14.97
C THR A 115 -16.56 -2.06 -15.53
N LEU A 116 -15.42 -1.89 -14.87
CA LEU A 116 -14.33 -1.02 -15.27
C LEU A 116 -13.04 -1.85 -15.36
N VAL A 117 -12.36 -1.80 -16.49
CA VAL A 117 -11.05 -2.41 -16.70
C VAL A 117 -10.03 -1.31 -16.94
N ASN A 118 -9.09 -1.18 -16.00
CA ASN A 118 -7.91 -0.34 -16.16
C ASN A 118 -6.76 -1.23 -16.62
N ARG A 119 -6.27 -1.05 -17.85
CA ARG A 119 -5.03 -1.69 -18.27
C ARG A 119 -3.87 -0.79 -17.89
N VAL A 120 -3.02 -1.28 -17.00
CA VAL A 120 -1.86 -0.55 -16.50
C VAL A 120 -0.58 -1.30 -16.84
N GLN A 121 0.50 -0.54 -17.03
CA GLN A 121 1.83 -1.08 -17.09
C GLN A 121 2.64 -0.59 -15.90
N THR A 122 3.41 -1.49 -15.30
CA THR A 122 4.33 -1.17 -14.21
C THR A 122 5.70 -1.77 -14.48
N GLN A 123 6.75 -1.05 -14.11
CA GLN A 123 8.11 -1.57 -14.03
C GLN A 123 8.69 -1.26 -12.66
N ASN A 124 9.57 -2.15 -12.19
CA ASN A 124 10.26 -1.94 -10.93
C ASN A 124 11.17 -0.71 -11.00
N ARG A 125 11.40 -0.09 -9.85
CA ARG A 125 12.42 0.94 -9.66
C ARG A 125 13.21 0.64 -8.39
N ALA A 126 14.48 1.04 -8.39
CA ALA A 126 15.32 1.06 -7.20
C ALA A 126 15.79 2.48 -6.94
N ALA A 127 15.90 2.82 -5.66
CA ALA A 127 16.63 3.99 -5.18
C ALA A 127 17.72 3.50 -4.25
N ASP A 128 18.95 3.98 -4.45
CA ASP A 128 20.05 3.73 -3.51
C ASP A 128 19.97 4.75 -2.37
N TRP A 129 19.43 4.32 -1.25
CA TRP A 129 19.26 5.11 -0.04
C TRP A 129 20.52 5.22 0.81
N SER A 130 21.60 4.51 0.45
CA SER A 130 22.90 4.65 1.13
C SER A 130 23.66 5.89 0.68
N GLN A 131 23.34 6.39 -0.51
CA GLN A 131 23.92 7.61 -1.06
C GLN A 131 23.20 8.82 -0.45
N ARG A 132 23.94 9.64 0.31
CA ARG A 132 23.52 11.02 0.62
C ARG A 132 23.55 11.83 -0.66
N LYS A 133 22.45 11.81 -1.40
CA LYS A 133 22.20 12.84 -2.40
C LYS A 133 21.88 14.13 -1.64
N PRO A 134 22.36 15.31 -2.09
CA PRO A 134 21.79 16.57 -1.64
C PRO A 134 20.28 16.44 -1.80
N ALA A 135 19.51 16.65 -0.73
CA ALA A 135 18.07 16.72 -0.87
C ALA A 135 17.81 17.77 -1.95
N PHE A 136 17.17 17.38 -3.04
CA PHE A 136 16.61 18.37 -3.96
C PHE A 136 15.59 19.12 -3.10
N ALA A 137 15.91 20.37 -2.77
CA ALA A 137 14.98 21.22 -2.05
C ALA A 137 13.87 21.56 -3.05
N GLU A 138 12.81 20.74 -3.04
CA GLU A 138 11.55 21.09 -3.69
C GLU A 138 11.08 22.44 -3.14
N ASP A 139 10.45 23.26 -3.99
CA ASP A 139 9.92 24.53 -3.55
C ASP A 139 8.85 24.29 -2.47
N ALA A 140 8.83 25.13 -1.43
CA ALA A 140 7.79 25.08 -0.42
C ALA A 140 6.38 25.23 -1.01
N ALA A 141 6.24 25.95 -2.14
CA ALA A 141 5.02 26.06 -2.90
C ALA A 141 4.58 24.70 -3.49
N ASP A 142 5.52 23.92 -4.01
CA ASP A 142 5.26 22.59 -4.58
C ASP A 142 4.86 21.59 -3.49
N LEU A 143 5.45 21.72 -2.30
CA LEU A 143 5.17 20.85 -1.14
C LEU A 143 3.91 21.22 -0.37
N ARG A 144 3.41 22.46 -0.50
CA ARG A 144 2.30 22.98 0.31
C ARG A 144 1.08 22.07 0.31
N ARG A 145 0.66 21.62 -0.89
CA ARG A 145 -0.48 20.71 -1.04
C ARG A 145 -0.25 19.38 -0.35
N TRP A 146 0.96 18.84 -0.42
CA TRP A 146 1.27 17.50 0.11
C TRP A 146 1.53 17.50 1.62
N THR A 147 1.62 18.68 2.23
CA THR A 147 1.89 18.87 3.66
C THR A 147 0.73 19.52 4.39
N GLU A 148 -0.35 19.88 3.68
CA GLU A 148 -1.55 20.44 4.28
C GLU A 148 -2.34 19.39 5.05
N ALA A 149 -3.01 19.83 6.12
CA ALA A 149 -3.94 18.98 6.86
C ALA A 149 -5.20 18.70 6.03
N SER A 150 -5.79 17.52 6.22
CA SER A 150 -7.14 17.21 5.76
C SER A 150 -8.06 16.94 6.95
N GLU A 151 -9.36 16.78 6.69
CA GLU A 151 -10.35 16.46 7.72
C GLU A 151 -9.97 15.23 8.56
N LEU A 152 -9.43 14.18 7.92
CA LEU A 152 -9.08 12.92 8.57
C LEU A 152 -7.57 12.78 8.86
N ILE A 153 -6.74 13.65 8.29
CA ILE A 153 -5.28 13.65 8.47
C ILE A 153 -4.85 15.04 8.95
N THR A 154 -5.12 15.31 10.22
CA THR A 154 -4.72 16.58 10.88
C THR A 154 -3.22 16.59 11.17
N THR A 155 -2.59 17.77 11.17
CA THR A 155 -1.13 17.91 11.41
C THR A 155 -0.78 18.67 12.69
N ASP A 156 -1.76 18.89 13.57
CA ASP A 156 -1.66 19.64 14.82
C ASP A 156 -1.94 18.76 16.06
N GLY A 157 -2.11 19.40 17.22
CA GLY A 157 -2.54 18.74 18.46
C GLY A 157 -1.73 17.49 18.83
N ILE A 158 -2.45 16.41 19.15
CA ILE A 158 -1.85 15.11 19.50
C ILE A 158 -1.05 14.52 18.34
N VAL A 159 -1.47 14.71 17.09
CA VAL A 159 -0.75 14.19 15.91
C VAL A 159 0.63 14.83 15.83
N ARG A 160 0.72 16.16 15.96
CA ARG A 160 2.00 16.87 15.99
C ARG A 160 2.89 16.43 17.14
N LYS A 161 2.30 16.26 18.33
CA LYS A 161 3.01 15.82 19.54
C LYS A 161 3.64 14.44 19.32
N VAL A 162 2.85 13.47 18.88
CA VAL A 162 3.30 12.08 18.64
C VAL A 162 4.30 12.04 17.49
N ALA A 163 4.03 12.71 16.37
CA ALA A 163 4.95 12.76 15.23
C ALA A 163 6.32 13.33 15.64
N THR A 164 6.36 14.41 16.44
CA THR A 164 7.61 15.00 16.94
C THR A 164 8.36 14.04 17.85
N GLN A 165 7.66 13.28 18.69
CA GLN A 165 8.27 12.26 19.54
C GLN A 165 8.90 11.14 18.72
N ILE A 166 8.17 10.60 17.73
CA ILE A 166 8.63 9.53 16.84
C ILE A 166 9.93 9.93 16.14
N VAL A 167 9.99 11.14 15.59
CA VAL A 167 11.13 11.59 14.78
C VAL A 167 12.24 12.26 15.58
N SER A 168 12.15 12.30 16.92
CA SER A 168 13.08 13.02 17.79
C SER A 168 14.55 12.57 17.59
N GLY A 169 15.42 13.50 17.19
CA GLY A 169 16.84 13.22 16.95
C GLY A 169 17.16 12.62 15.56
N ALA A 170 16.16 12.41 14.69
CA ALA A 170 16.41 12.11 13.28
C ALA A 170 16.96 13.35 12.56
N ARG A 171 17.97 13.15 11.70
CA ARG A 171 18.69 14.22 10.99
C ARG A 171 18.34 14.32 9.51
N THR A 172 17.73 13.28 8.95
CA THR A 172 17.36 13.21 7.54
C THR A 172 15.89 12.84 7.37
N ASP A 173 15.28 13.23 6.25
CA ASP A 173 13.87 12.89 6.00
C ASP A 173 13.66 11.38 5.81
N GLN A 174 14.66 10.66 5.29
CA GLN A 174 14.66 9.20 5.27
C GLN A 174 14.60 8.61 6.69
N GLU A 175 15.41 9.11 7.62
CA GLU A 175 15.37 8.67 9.02
C GLU A 175 14.01 8.97 9.67
N LYS A 176 13.43 10.16 9.40
CA LYS A 176 12.10 10.50 9.89
C LYS A 176 11.03 9.54 9.35
N ALA A 177 11.03 9.30 8.04
CA ALA A 177 10.09 8.41 7.38
C ALA A 177 10.21 6.96 7.88
N GLN A 178 11.43 6.45 8.04
CA GLN A 178 11.67 5.11 8.58
C GLN A 178 11.13 4.98 10.01
N ARG A 179 11.37 5.98 10.88
CA ARG A 179 10.87 5.94 12.26
C ARG A 179 9.35 5.99 12.34
N ILE A 180 8.71 6.79 11.47
CA ILE A 180 7.25 6.79 11.36
C ILE A 180 6.74 5.42 10.91
N PHE A 181 7.36 4.82 9.89
CA PHE A 181 7.02 3.47 9.43
C PHE A 181 7.17 2.42 10.54
N ASP A 182 8.32 2.39 11.22
CA ASP A 182 8.58 1.43 12.30
C ASP A 182 7.59 1.61 13.46
N TRP A 183 7.30 2.86 13.83
CA TRP A 183 6.31 3.16 14.85
C TRP A 183 4.92 2.66 14.43
N VAL A 184 4.50 2.85 13.17
CA VAL A 184 3.21 2.33 12.67
C VAL A 184 3.17 0.81 12.75
N VAL A 185 4.23 0.11 12.31
CA VAL A 185 4.28 -1.37 12.34
C VAL A 185 4.18 -1.91 13.76
N ILE A 186 4.80 -1.24 14.73
CA ILE A 186 4.85 -1.71 16.13
C ILE A 186 3.62 -1.28 16.94
N SER A 187 3.09 -0.09 16.66
CA SER A 187 2.08 0.57 17.50
C SER A 187 0.67 0.48 16.95
N THR A 188 0.49 -0.02 15.73
CA THR A 188 -0.83 -0.19 15.13
C THR A 188 -1.12 -1.65 14.85
N TYR A 189 -2.40 -2.02 14.86
CA TYR A 189 -2.85 -3.35 14.46
C TYR A 189 -4.11 -3.22 13.60
N ARG A 190 -4.32 -4.19 12.72
CA ARG A 190 -5.53 -4.26 11.90
C ARG A 190 -6.57 -5.13 12.62
N GLU A 191 -7.71 -4.57 12.99
CA GLU A 191 -8.86 -5.34 13.46
C GLU A 191 -9.65 -5.89 12.27
N PRO A 192 -9.56 -7.20 11.95
CA PRO A 192 -10.19 -7.76 10.76
C PRO A 192 -11.72 -7.75 10.80
N LYS A 193 -12.34 -7.59 11.98
CA LYS A 193 -13.80 -7.57 12.13
C LYS A 193 -14.42 -6.19 11.90
N VAL A 194 -13.63 -5.12 11.86
CA VAL A 194 -14.15 -3.79 11.51
C VAL A 194 -14.69 -3.85 10.07
N ARG A 195 -15.97 -3.50 9.91
CA ARG A 195 -16.58 -3.41 8.58
C ARG A 195 -15.96 -2.24 7.83
N GLY A 196 -15.45 -2.52 6.63
CA GLY A 196 -14.77 -1.51 5.81
C GLY A 196 -13.33 -1.27 6.25
N CYS A 197 -12.84 -0.05 6.03
CA CYS A 197 -11.44 0.33 6.29
C CYS A 197 -11.26 1.14 7.60
N GLY A 198 -12.27 1.16 8.47
CA GLY A 198 -12.33 2.12 9.58
C GLY A 198 -12.71 3.53 9.12
N VAL A 199 -12.68 4.50 10.03
CA VAL A 199 -13.04 5.91 9.74
C VAL A 199 -11.88 6.74 9.18
N GLY A 200 -10.64 6.26 9.32
CA GLY A 200 -9.45 6.94 8.80
C GLY A 200 -9.01 8.17 9.59
N ASP A 201 -9.64 8.47 10.73
CA ASP A 201 -9.28 9.59 11.60
C ASP A 201 -8.03 9.29 12.44
N ILE A 202 -6.92 9.93 12.08
CA ILE A 202 -5.63 9.76 12.76
C ILE A 202 -5.65 10.29 14.20
N LYS A 203 -6.43 11.35 14.49
CA LYS A 203 -6.50 11.93 15.83
C LYS A 203 -7.19 10.95 16.76
N THR A 204 -8.34 10.44 16.37
CA THR A 204 -9.07 9.44 17.15
C THR A 204 -8.21 8.19 17.39
N MET A 205 -7.46 7.74 16.38
CA MET A 205 -6.55 6.59 16.52
C MET A 205 -5.46 6.80 17.59
N LEU A 206 -4.98 8.04 17.79
CA LEU A 206 -3.90 8.35 18.73
C LEU A 206 -4.40 8.66 20.15
N GLU A 207 -5.69 8.95 20.31
CA GLU A 207 -6.31 9.24 21.61
C GLU A 207 -6.78 7.97 22.35
N THR A 208 -6.83 6.83 21.66
CA THR A 208 -7.26 5.52 22.17
C THR A 208 -6.08 4.60 22.48
#